data_AF-A0A354F4I3-F1
#
_entry.id   AF-A0A354F4I3-F1
#
_cell.length_a   1.000
_cell.length_b   1.000
_cell.length_c   1.000
_cell.angle_alpha   90.00
_cell.angle_beta   90.00
_cell.angle_gamma   90.00
#
_symmetry.space_group_name_H-M   'P 1'
#
loop_
_entity.id
_entity.type
_entity.pdbx_description
1 polymer ?
#
loop_
_entity_poly.entity_id
_entity_poly.type
_entity_poly.pdbx_seq_one_letter_code
_entity_poly.pdbx_strand_id
1 'polypeptide(L)'
;MKYRPVSVAVPSQDDAVSQELMTEMLQHLEIILALPDLESFPKTKKLPAKLFEHLDLALDCYDRYIDHVITAEKWQVSCYKGCSACCKYELARGITVLEAVNIYRYVRSWPDIEEIYEQNGKNMVAFQQLLAKELSRQPDLLLPDDPRIVEAHLIYNSLQRQCAFLDNEQGVCRIYPVRPIVCRFFFSLSPVERCSPEHPAYRGRDAVGIDPSEIIKDRMLAISRRLHVRSLNFLSGAFVSMAGDIMEGEPLKTYNYE
;
A
#
# COMPACT_ATOMS: atom_id res chain seq x y z
N MET A 1 -8.17 16.33 20.19
CA MET A 1 -9.33 15.62 19.65
C MET A 1 -8.84 14.24 19.21
N LYS A 2 -9.24 13.17 19.89
CA LYS A 2 -8.75 11.80 19.58
C LYS A 2 -9.39 11.36 18.25
N TYR A 3 -8.59 11.19 17.20
CA TYR A 3 -9.01 10.50 15.99
C TYR A 3 -9.37 9.07 16.40
N ARG A 4 -10.65 8.77 16.52
CA ARG A 4 -11.18 7.41 16.58
C ARG A 4 -11.91 7.21 15.28
N PRO A 5 -11.41 6.39 14.34
CA PRO A 5 -12.27 5.93 13.27
C PRO A 5 -13.41 5.19 13.97
N VAL A 6 -14.62 5.74 13.87
CA VAL A 6 -15.81 4.98 14.24
C VAL A 6 -15.85 3.88 13.19
N SER A 7 -15.62 2.62 13.59
CA SER A 7 -15.84 1.48 12.71
C SER A 7 -17.35 1.40 12.48
N VAL A 8 -17.83 2.12 11.46
CA VAL A 8 -19.18 1.94 10.98
C VAL A 8 -19.22 0.54 10.41
N ALA A 9 -20.11 -0.31 10.92
CA ALA A 9 -20.33 -1.62 10.33
C ALA A 9 -20.75 -1.39 8.87
N VAL A 10 -20.08 -2.06 7.93
CA VAL A 10 -20.34 -1.97 6.49
C VAL A 10 -20.98 -3.29 6.08
N PRO A 11 -22.32 -3.42 6.10
CA PRO A 11 -22.97 -4.72 5.96
C PRO A 11 -22.61 -5.46 4.68
N SER A 12 -22.35 -4.73 3.59
CA SER A 12 -21.95 -5.33 2.32
C SER A 12 -20.58 -6.03 2.37
N GLN A 13 -19.72 -5.76 3.35
CA GLN A 13 -18.45 -6.48 3.50
C GLN A 13 -18.64 -7.96 3.85
N ASP A 14 -19.77 -8.31 4.47
CA ASP A 14 -20.08 -9.67 4.92
C ASP A 14 -21.15 -10.36 4.06
N ASP A 15 -21.59 -9.74 2.96
CA ASP A 15 -22.59 -10.35 2.07
C ASP A 15 -22.00 -11.47 1.20
N ALA A 16 -22.88 -12.21 0.51
CA ALA A 16 -22.48 -13.38 -0.27
C ALA A 16 -21.50 -13.04 -1.41
N VAL A 17 -21.64 -11.87 -2.04
CA VAL A 17 -20.77 -11.45 -3.15
C VAL A 17 -19.38 -11.08 -2.62
N SER A 18 -19.33 -10.34 -1.51
CA SER A 18 -18.08 -10.03 -0.83
C SER A 18 -17.35 -11.28 -0.34
N GLN A 19 -18.08 -12.24 0.24
CA GLN A 19 -17.51 -13.53 0.67
C GLN A 19 -16.95 -14.33 -0.51
N GLU A 20 -17.64 -14.34 -1.66
CA GLU A 20 -17.18 -15.00 -2.88
C GLU A 20 -15.88 -14.37 -3.38
N LEU A 21 -15.83 -13.04 -3.52
CA LEU A 21 -14.66 -12.30 -3.99
C LEU A 21 -13.45 -12.45 -3.05
N MET A 22 -13.68 -12.40 -1.73
CA MET A 22 -12.62 -12.66 -0.75
C MET A 22 -12.13 -14.10 -0.78
N THR A 23 -13.01 -15.07 -1.06
CA THR A 23 -12.62 -16.47 -1.25
C THR A 23 -11.79 -16.66 -2.51
N GLU A 24 -12.17 -16.02 -3.63
CA GLU A 24 -11.41 -16.01 -4.88
C GLU A 24 -10.01 -15.41 -4.68
N MET A 25 -9.94 -14.24 -4.04
CA MET A 25 -8.68 -13.60 -3.66
C MET A 25 -7.80 -14.52 -2.80
N LEU A 26 -8.39 -15.16 -1.79
CA LEU A 26 -7.69 -16.07 -0.89
C LEU A 26 -7.09 -17.26 -1.66
N GLN A 27 -7.82 -17.85 -2.60
CA GLN A 27 -7.33 -18.97 -3.41
C GLN A 27 -6.06 -18.59 -4.18
N HIS A 28 -6.01 -17.40 -4.77
CA HIS A 28 -4.81 -16.92 -5.45
C HIS A 28 -3.64 -16.72 -4.49
N LEU A 29 -3.87 -16.16 -3.30
CA LEU A 29 -2.83 -16.01 -2.27
C LEU A 29 -2.33 -17.37 -1.76
N GLU A 30 -3.19 -18.38 -1.62
CA GLU A 30 -2.79 -19.74 -1.24
C GLU A 30 -1.92 -20.39 -2.31
N ILE A 31 -2.21 -20.16 -3.60
CA ILE A 31 -1.36 -20.64 -4.69
C ILE A 31 0.03 -20.00 -4.59
N ILE A 32 0.12 -18.68 -4.38
CA ILE A 32 1.40 -17.99 -4.19
C ILE A 32 2.13 -18.56 -2.98
N LEU A 33 1.43 -18.73 -1.86
CA LEU A 33 1.99 -19.25 -0.61
C LEU A 33 2.51 -20.69 -0.76
N ALA A 34 2.00 -21.48 -1.71
CA ALA A 34 2.45 -22.83 -2.00
C ALA A 34 3.63 -22.90 -2.99
N LEU A 35 4.02 -21.80 -3.64
CA LEU A 35 5.12 -21.81 -4.62
C LEU A 35 6.46 -22.17 -3.95
N PRO A 36 7.28 -23.08 -4.51
CA PRO A 36 8.57 -23.42 -3.92
C PRO A 36 9.60 -22.29 -4.09
N ASP A 37 10.65 -22.32 -3.26
CA ASP A 37 11.86 -21.50 -3.34
C ASP A 37 11.71 -19.98 -3.15
N LEU A 38 10.58 -19.50 -2.63
CA LEU A 38 10.40 -18.07 -2.31
C LEU A 38 11.46 -17.55 -1.31
N GLU A 39 11.86 -18.40 -0.37
CA GLU A 39 12.87 -18.16 0.65
C GLU A 39 14.28 -17.93 0.12
N SER A 40 14.54 -18.32 -1.15
CA SER A 40 15.82 -18.08 -1.81
C SER A 40 15.93 -16.66 -2.39
N PHE A 41 14.84 -15.91 -2.43
CA PHE A 41 14.77 -14.58 -3.04
C PHE A 41 15.89 -13.61 -2.61
N PRO A 42 16.26 -13.46 -1.32
CA PRO A 42 17.31 -12.52 -0.92
C PRO A 42 18.67 -12.82 -1.57
N LYS A 43 18.93 -14.10 -1.88
CA LYS A 43 20.20 -14.54 -2.49
C LYS A 43 20.15 -14.54 -4.00
N THR A 44 19.02 -14.97 -4.57
CA THR A 44 18.91 -15.22 -6.01
C THR A 44 18.42 -14.00 -6.77
N LYS A 45 17.74 -13.06 -6.09
CA LYS A 45 17.00 -11.95 -6.71
C LYS A 45 16.02 -12.42 -7.79
N LYS A 46 15.53 -13.66 -7.62
CA LYS A 46 14.65 -14.37 -8.54
C LYS A 46 13.34 -14.74 -7.85
N LEU A 47 12.22 -14.59 -8.58
CA LEU A 47 10.90 -15.04 -8.14
C LEU A 47 10.16 -15.74 -9.28
N PRO A 48 9.28 -16.72 -8.99
CA PRO A 48 8.52 -17.39 -10.02
C PRO A 48 7.54 -16.42 -10.70
N ALA A 49 7.41 -16.48 -12.03
CA ALA A 49 6.48 -15.62 -12.77
C ALA A 49 5.03 -15.78 -12.28
N LYS A 50 4.63 -17.02 -11.96
CA LYS A 50 3.33 -17.37 -11.37
C LYS A 50 2.99 -16.61 -10.09
N LEU A 51 3.97 -16.20 -9.28
CA LEU A 51 3.71 -15.39 -8.09
C LEU A 51 2.97 -14.11 -8.47
N PHE A 52 3.41 -13.49 -9.55
CA PHE A 52 2.87 -12.21 -9.98
C PHE A 52 1.58 -12.34 -10.77
N GLU A 53 1.44 -13.39 -11.57
CA GLU A 53 0.17 -13.72 -12.24
C GLU A 53 -0.96 -13.86 -11.22
N HIS A 54 -0.73 -14.62 -10.14
CA HIS A 54 -1.71 -14.78 -9.08
C HIS A 54 -1.85 -13.53 -8.19
N LEU A 55 -0.80 -12.73 -8.03
CA LEU A 55 -0.92 -11.46 -7.30
C LEU A 55 -1.80 -10.48 -8.08
N ASP A 56 -1.65 -10.38 -9.39
CA ASP A 56 -2.46 -9.51 -10.24
C ASP A 56 -3.94 -9.96 -10.20
N LEU A 57 -4.21 -11.27 -10.24
CA LEU A 57 -5.57 -11.82 -10.06
C LEU A 57 -6.14 -11.54 -8.66
N ALA A 58 -5.33 -11.67 -7.60
CA ALA A 58 -5.77 -11.34 -6.25
C ALA A 58 -6.10 -9.84 -6.09
N LEU A 59 -5.32 -8.95 -6.71
CA LEU A 59 -5.58 -7.52 -6.70
C LEU A 59 -6.83 -7.15 -7.52
N ASP A 60 -7.10 -7.84 -8.62
CA ASP A 60 -8.34 -7.69 -9.39
C ASP A 60 -9.57 -8.10 -8.58
N CYS A 61 -9.51 -9.24 -7.88
CA CYS A 61 -10.56 -9.66 -6.94
C CYS A 61 -10.85 -8.58 -5.89
N TYR A 62 -9.80 -7.93 -5.39
CA TYR A 62 -9.93 -6.87 -4.40
C TYR A 62 -10.53 -5.58 -4.96
N ASP A 63 -10.15 -5.18 -6.18
CA ASP A 63 -10.78 -4.05 -6.87
C ASP A 63 -12.28 -4.32 -7.10
N ARG A 64 -12.64 -5.53 -7.55
CA ARG A 64 -14.05 -5.95 -7.71
C ARG A 64 -14.83 -5.92 -6.39
N TYR A 65 -14.19 -6.33 -5.29
CA TYR A 65 -14.78 -6.28 -3.94
C TYR A 65 -15.04 -4.84 -3.49
N ILE A 66 -14.07 -3.95 -3.69
CA ILE A 66 -14.21 -2.53 -3.41
C ILE A 66 -15.39 -1.92 -4.18
N ASP A 67 -15.46 -2.18 -5.49
CA ASP A 67 -16.51 -1.64 -6.36
C ASP A 67 -17.90 -2.14 -5.92
N HIS A 68 -17.99 -3.41 -5.53
CA HIS A 68 -19.21 -4.00 -4.97
C HIS A 68 -19.64 -3.29 -3.68
N VAL A 69 -18.73 -3.17 -2.69
CA VAL A 69 -19.03 -2.52 -1.41
C VAL A 69 -19.48 -1.07 -1.61
N ILE A 70 -18.74 -0.28 -2.40
CA ILE A 70 -19.10 1.13 -2.69
C ILE A 70 -20.51 1.22 -3.29
N THR A 71 -20.83 0.33 -4.24
CA THR A 71 -22.12 0.30 -4.92
C THR A 71 -23.26 -0.12 -3.99
N ALA A 72 -23.05 -1.17 -3.19
CA ALA A 72 -24.04 -1.71 -2.27
C ALA A 72 -24.38 -0.72 -1.15
N GLU A 73 -23.39 -0.02 -0.63
CA GLU A 73 -23.57 1.02 0.40
C GLU A 73 -24.11 2.35 -0.15
N LYS A 74 -24.14 2.51 -1.48
CA LYS A 74 -24.57 3.74 -2.18
C LYS A 74 -23.77 4.97 -1.72
N TRP A 75 -22.50 4.79 -1.41
CA TRP A 75 -21.64 5.87 -0.96
C TRP A 75 -21.36 6.86 -2.10
N GLN A 76 -21.40 8.15 -1.76
CA GLN A 76 -20.98 9.22 -2.64
C GLN A 76 -19.47 9.45 -2.48
N VAL A 77 -18.69 8.64 -3.19
CA VAL A 77 -17.22 8.65 -3.12
C VAL A 77 -16.66 9.76 -4.01
N SER A 78 -15.84 10.65 -3.44
CA SER A 78 -15.14 11.72 -4.19
C SER A 78 -13.88 11.23 -4.90
N CYS A 79 -13.41 10.03 -4.57
CA CYS A 79 -12.19 9.46 -5.14
C CYS A 79 -12.45 8.88 -6.53
N TYR A 80 -11.53 9.15 -7.46
CA TYR A 80 -11.49 8.55 -8.78
C TYR A 80 -10.04 8.51 -9.27
N LYS A 81 -9.75 7.69 -10.28
CA LYS A 81 -8.44 7.67 -10.93
C LYS A 81 -8.14 9.07 -11.51
N GLY A 82 -7.13 9.76 -10.96
CA GLY A 82 -6.79 11.14 -11.33
C GLY A 82 -7.11 12.19 -10.26
N CYS A 83 -7.84 11.85 -9.19
CA CYS A 83 -8.10 12.78 -8.08
C CYS A 83 -6.81 13.27 -7.39
N SER A 84 -5.79 12.41 -7.29
CA SER A 84 -4.43 12.70 -6.77
C SER A 84 -4.30 13.15 -5.31
N ALA A 85 -5.39 13.39 -4.58
CA ALA A 85 -5.31 13.95 -3.23
C ALA A 85 -4.45 13.12 -2.27
N CYS A 86 -4.65 11.79 -2.22
CA CYS A 86 -3.79 10.91 -1.41
C CYS A 86 -2.33 10.93 -1.88
N CYS A 87 -2.09 10.94 -3.19
CA CYS A 87 -0.72 11.02 -3.74
C CYS A 87 -0.03 12.36 -3.44
N LYS A 88 -0.78 13.44 -3.20
CA LYS A 88 -0.23 14.76 -2.87
C LYS A 88 0.02 14.94 -1.38
N TYR A 89 -0.80 14.32 -0.54
CA TYR A 89 -0.90 14.71 0.87
C TYR A 89 -0.70 13.56 1.86
N GLU A 90 -0.90 12.30 1.47
CA GLU A 90 -0.99 11.17 2.39
C GLU A 90 0.22 10.23 2.27
N LEU A 91 0.75 9.82 3.42
CA LEU A 91 1.73 8.74 3.47
C LEU A 91 1.02 7.38 3.49
N ALA A 92 1.25 6.58 2.45
CA ALA A 92 0.79 5.20 2.41
C ALA A 92 1.56 4.32 3.42
N ARG A 93 0.88 3.82 4.46
CA ARG A 93 1.40 2.89 5.49
C ARG A 93 0.68 1.53 5.45
N GLY A 94 1.35 0.46 5.87
CA GLY A 94 0.84 -0.91 5.77
C GLY A 94 1.29 -1.64 4.50
N ILE A 95 2.40 -1.23 3.90
CA ILE A 95 2.97 -1.86 2.72
C ILE A 95 3.68 -3.15 3.12
N THR A 96 3.31 -4.25 2.48
CA THR A 96 3.98 -5.55 2.63
C THR A 96 5.19 -5.66 1.71
N VAL A 97 6.09 -6.58 2.04
CA VAL A 97 7.23 -6.92 1.16
C VAL A 97 6.75 -7.39 -0.21
N LEU A 98 5.68 -8.20 -0.24
CA LEU A 98 5.08 -8.70 -1.47
C LEU A 98 4.65 -7.55 -2.40
N GLU A 99 4.06 -6.49 -1.85
CA GLU A 99 3.69 -5.31 -2.63
C GLU A 99 4.91 -4.50 -3.04
N ALA A 100 5.90 -4.35 -2.15
CA ALA A 100 7.13 -3.63 -2.46
C ALA A 100 7.91 -4.27 -3.63
N VAL A 101 8.01 -5.60 -3.66
CA VAL A 101 8.67 -6.30 -4.78
C VAL A 101 7.85 -6.18 -6.07
N ASN A 102 6.52 -6.19 -5.98
CA ASN A 102 5.65 -6.00 -7.14
C ASN A 102 5.82 -4.59 -7.75
N ILE A 103 5.81 -3.56 -6.91
CA ILE A 103 6.05 -2.18 -7.31
C ILE A 103 7.45 -2.04 -7.92
N TYR A 104 8.49 -2.56 -7.26
CA TYR A 104 9.86 -2.50 -7.75
C TYR A 104 9.98 -3.09 -9.16
N ARG A 105 9.48 -4.32 -9.35
CA ARG A 105 9.47 -5.00 -10.64
C ARG A 105 8.81 -4.16 -11.73
N TYR A 106 7.69 -3.52 -11.41
CA TYR A 106 6.91 -2.72 -12.35
C TYR A 106 7.61 -1.43 -12.78
N VAL A 107 8.34 -0.78 -11.87
CA VAL A 107 8.95 0.53 -12.13
C VAL A 107 10.43 0.46 -12.52
N ARG A 108 11.11 -0.66 -12.28
CA ARG A 108 12.58 -0.73 -12.38
C ARG A 108 13.12 -0.39 -13.77
N SER A 109 12.36 -0.69 -14.83
CA SER A 109 12.75 -0.40 -16.21
C SER A 109 12.40 1.02 -16.67
N TRP A 110 11.80 1.83 -15.82
CA TRP A 110 11.41 3.19 -16.18
C TRP A 110 12.64 4.08 -16.36
N PRO A 111 12.60 5.04 -17.32
CA PRO A 111 13.75 5.88 -17.64
C PRO A 111 14.16 6.81 -16.49
N ASP A 112 13.22 7.18 -15.63
CA ASP A 112 13.38 8.12 -14.51
C ASP A 112 13.43 7.41 -13.14
N ILE A 113 13.80 6.12 -13.12
CA ILE A 113 13.86 5.33 -11.89
C ILE A 113 14.79 5.93 -10.82
N GLU A 114 15.86 6.61 -11.22
CA GLU A 114 16.79 7.28 -10.31
C GLU A 114 16.12 8.45 -9.56
N GLU A 115 15.33 9.26 -10.26
CA GLU A 115 14.57 10.37 -9.68
C GLU A 115 13.50 9.86 -8.71
N ILE A 116 12.82 8.77 -9.09
CA ILE A 116 11.83 8.09 -8.25
C ILE A 116 12.49 7.56 -6.97
N TYR A 117 13.68 6.96 -7.09
CA TYR A 117 14.44 6.48 -5.93
C TYR A 117 14.87 7.63 -5.03
N GLU A 118 15.41 8.71 -5.58
CA GLU A 118 15.84 9.88 -4.81
C GLU A 118 14.66 10.52 -4.05
N GLN A 119 13.53 10.73 -4.72
CA GLN A 119 12.35 11.33 -4.10
C GLN A 119 11.76 10.42 -3.00
N ASN A 120 11.71 9.10 -3.22
CA ASN A 120 11.32 8.17 -2.17
C ASN A 120 12.32 8.16 -1.02
N GLY A 121 13.63 8.26 -1.27
CA GLY A 121 14.66 8.38 -0.25
C GLY A 121 14.46 9.60 0.65
N LYS A 122 14.21 10.78 0.04
CA LYS A 122 13.86 12.01 0.76
C LYS A 122 12.60 11.83 1.62
N ASN A 123 11.58 11.21 1.05
CA ASN A 123 10.31 10.95 1.75
C ASN A 123 10.47 9.95 2.90
N MET A 124 11.31 8.93 2.74
CA MET A 124 11.64 7.93 3.76
C MET A 124 12.36 8.57 4.94
N VAL A 125 13.44 9.30 4.67
CA VAL A 125 14.23 9.97 5.72
C VAL A 125 13.37 10.94 6.51
N ALA A 126 12.54 11.74 5.83
CA ALA A 126 11.65 12.70 6.49
C ALA A 126 10.68 12.00 7.48
N PHE A 127 10.06 10.89 7.08
CA PHE A 127 9.15 10.18 7.97
C PHE A 127 9.88 9.46 9.12
N GLN A 128 11.02 8.84 8.85
CA GLN A 128 11.83 8.19 9.89
C GLN A 128 12.32 9.18 10.95
N GLN A 129 12.69 10.41 10.56
CA GLN A 129 13.07 11.46 11.50
C GLN A 129 11.90 11.88 12.40
N LEU A 130 10.69 11.98 11.86
CA LEU A 130 9.48 12.23 12.65
C LEU A 130 9.22 11.09 13.64
N LEU A 131 9.28 9.84 13.17
CA LEU A 131 9.13 8.67 14.04
C LEU A 131 10.17 8.65 15.16
N ALA A 132 11.44 8.91 14.85
CA ALA A 132 12.51 8.94 15.84
C ALA A 132 12.29 10.01 16.91
N LYS A 133 11.74 11.17 16.51
CA LYS A 133 11.39 12.27 17.42
C LYS A 133 10.23 11.91 18.35
N GLU A 134 9.18 11.27 17.82
CA GLU A 134 7.97 10.96 18.59
C GLU A 134 8.11 9.70 19.47
N LEU A 135 9.02 8.76 19.13
CA LEU A 135 9.05 7.43 19.74
C LEU A 135 10.23 7.15 20.67
N SER A 136 11.23 8.04 20.76
CA SER A 136 12.37 7.97 21.69
C SER A 136 13.26 6.69 21.63
N ARG A 137 12.88 5.58 20.96
CA ARG A 137 13.74 4.45 20.54
C ARG A 137 12.98 3.40 19.68
N GLN A 138 13.70 2.93 18.65
CA GLN A 138 13.49 1.86 17.64
C GLN A 138 12.08 1.59 17.02
N PRO A 139 11.96 1.66 15.67
CA PRO A 139 10.69 1.55 14.94
C PRO A 139 10.22 0.12 14.60
N ASP A 140 10.92 -0.92 15.03
CA ASP A 140 10.76 -2.26 14.45
C ASP A 140 9.46 -3.01 14.88
N LEU A 141 8.71 -2.49 15.86
CA LEU A 141 7.49 -3.13 16.39
C LEU A 141 6.40 -2.11 16.75
N LEU A 142 6.12 -1.21 15.83
CA LEU A 142 5.12 -0.18 16.03
C LEU A 142 3.72 -0.68 15.62
N LEU A 143 2.85 -0.87 16.62
CA LEU A 143 1.44 -1.19 16.42
C LEU A 143 0.76 -0.07 15.61
N PRO A 144 -0.05 -0.38 14.57
CA PRO A 144 -0.63 0.61 13.66
C PRO A 144 -1.36 1.79 14.34
N ASP A 145 -1.91 1.53 15.53
CA ASP A 145 -2.79 2.44 16.30
C ASP A 145 -2.08 3.17 17.45
N ASP A 146 -0.74 3.08 17.58
CA ASP A 146 -0.05 3.90 18.56
C ASP A 146 -0.29 5.40 18.25
N PRO A 147 -0.89 6.18 19.17
CA PRO A 147 -1.25 7.56 18.91
C PRO A 147 -0.07 8.43 18.46
N ARG A 148 1.17 8.08 18.85
CA ARG A 148 2.39 8.80 18.47
C ARG A 148 2.70 8.62 16.99
N ILE A 149 2.44 7.43 16.45
CA ILE A 149 2.64 7.17 15.01
C ILE A 149 1.54 7.86 14.20
N VAL A 150 0.30 7.86 14.72
CA VAL A 150 -0.80 8.61 14.10
C VAL A 150 -0.44 10.09 14.04
N GLU A 151 0.09 10.66 15.12
CA GLU A 151 0.53 12.07 15.12
C GLU A 151 1.70 12.31 14.17
N ALA A 152 2.73 11.45 14.17
CA ALA A 152 3.84 11.54 13.21
C ALA A 152 3.35 11.50 11.75
N HIS A 153 2.35 10.68 11.46
CA HIS A 153 1.71 10.62 10.14
C HIS A 153 0.97 11.92 9.82
N LEU A 154 0.18 12.48 10.74
CA LEU A 154 -0.50 13.75 10.52
C LEU A 154 0.49 14.90 10.31
N ILE A 155 1.58 14.94 11.07
CA ILE A 155 2.67 15.91 10.87
C ILE A 155 3.29 15.72 9.49
N TYR A 156 3.61 14.49 9.10
CA TYR A 156 4.15 14.21 7.77
C TYR A 156 3.24 14.71 6.66
N ASN A 157 1.93 14.46 6.75
CA ASN A 157 0.97 14.89 5.74
C ASN A 157 0.93 16.42 5.63
N SER A 158 1.05 17.15 6.75
CA SER A 158 1.13 18.61 6.75
C SER A 158 2.36 19.18 6.03
N LEU A 159 3.41 18.37 5.83
CA LEU A 159 4.56 18.75 5.00
C LEU A 159 4.27 18.67 3.49
N GLN A 160 3.09 18.16 3.11
CA GLN A 160 2.58 18.05 1.73
C GLN A 160 3.61 17.43 0.77
N ARG A 161 4.33 16.40 1.24
CA ARG A 161 5.33 15.70 0.42
C ARG A 161 4.61 14.76 -0.54
N GLN A 162 4.73 15.06 -1.83
CA GLN A 162 4.11 14.25 -2.87
C GLN A 162 4.76 12.87 -2.97
N CYS A 163 3.94 11.89 -3.33
CA CYS A 163 4.35 10.55 -3.71
C CYS A 163 5.21 10.60 -4.98
N ALA A 164 6.36 9.93 -4.97
CA ALA A 164 7.28 9.88 -6.12
C ALA A 164 6.68 9.20 -7.36
N PHE A 165 5.59 8.42 -7.20
CA PHE A 165 4.92 7.75 -8.30
C PHE A 165 3.77 8.57 -8.90
N LEU A 166 3.53 9.79 -8.44
CA LEU A 166 2.53 10.69 -9.03
C LEU A 166 3.06 11.25 -10.35
N ASP A 167 2.31 11.09 -11.43
CA ASP A 167 2.46 11.93 -12.62
C ASP A 167 1.90 13.31 -12.28
N ASN A 168 2.78 14.30 -12.10
CA ASN A 168 2.37 15.65 -11.74
C ASN A 168 1.68 16.40 -12.87
N GLU A 169 1.94 16.03 -14.12
CA GLU A 169 1.30 16.65 -15.28
C GLU A 169 -0.12 16.14 -15.45
N GLN A 170 -0.31 14.83 -15.36
CA GLN A 170 -1.61 14.19 -15.57
C GLN A 170 -2.45 14.07 -14.29
N GLY A 171 -1.84 14.23 -13.11
CA GLY A 171 -2.51 13.98 -11.83
C GLY A 171 -2.82 12.50 -11.56
N VAL A 172 -2.17 11.58 -12.28
CA VAL A 172 -2.46 10.14 -12.22
C VAL A 172 -1.31 9.40 -11.55
N CYS A 173 -1.63 8.44 -10.68
CA CYS A 173 -0.62 7.56 -10.11
C CYS A 173 -0.04 6.64 -11.20
N ARG A 174 1.27 6.68 -11.43
CA ARG A 174 1.94 5.88 -12.47
C ARG A 174 1.99 4.39 -12.12
N ILE A 175 1.93 4.06 -10.84
CA ILE A 175 1.84 2.67 -10.33
C ILE A 175 0.40 2.21 -10.10
N TYR A 176 -0.62 2.89 -10.67
CA TYR A 176 -2.03 2.54 -10.45
C TYR A 176 -2.34 1.05 -10.64
N PRO A 177 -1.81 0.34 -11.67
CA PRO A 177 -2.07 -1.10 -11.85
C PRO A 177 -1.56 -1.97 -10.69
N VAL A 178 -0.40 -1.63 -10.13
CA VAL A 178 0.26 -2.37 -9.04
C VAL A 178 0.18 -1.63 -7.70
N ARG A 179 -0.78 -0.72 -7.55
CA ARG A 179 -0.93 0.08 -6.33
C ARG A 179 -1.15 -0.86 -5.14
N PRO A 180 -0.54 -0.58 -3.97
CA PRO A 180 -0.70 -1.41 -2.80
C PRO A 180 -2.13 -1.33 -2.24
N ILE A 181 -2.53 -2.31 -1.44
CA ILE A 181 -3.84 -2.40 -0.76
C ILE A 181 -4.16 -1.11 -0.01
N VAL A 182 -3.18 -0.52 0.69
CA VAL A 182 -3.40 0.76 1.40
C VAL A 182 -3.84 1.90 0.46
N CYS A 183 -3.40 1.88 -0.80
CA CYS A 183 -3.80 2.86 -1.81
C CYS A 183 -5.11 2.51 -2.53
N ARG A 184 -5.69 1.33 -2.25
CA ARG A 184 -6.96 0.85 -2.82
C ARG A 184 -8.12 1.04 -1.85
N PHE A 185 -7.89 0.83 -0.56
CA PHE A 185 -8.99 0.68 0.41
C PHE A 185 -9.55 1.99 0.99
N PHE A 186 -8.83 3.11 0.87
CA PHE A 186 -9.21 4.37 1.52
C PHE A 186 -9.96 5.32 0.57
N PHE A 187 -11.18 5.72 0.96
CA PHE A 187 -12.06 6.58 0.18
C PHE A 187 -12.54 7.78 0.98
N SER A 188 -12.56 8.96 0.36
CA SER A 188 -13.20 10.14 0.95
C SER A 188 -14.67 10.24 0.52
N LEU A 189 -15.54 10.46 1.49
CA LEU A 189 -16.97 10.77 1.31
C LEU A 189 -17.24 12.28 1.39
N SER A 190 -16.19 13.05 1.69
CA SER A 190 -16.20 14.51 1.72
C SER A 190 -15.73 15.09 0.38
N PRO A 191 -16.02 16.37 0.07
CA PRO A 191 -15.44 17.07 -1.08
C PRO A 191 -13.90 17.02 -1.06
N VAL A 192 -13.28 16.95 -2.24
CA VAL A 192 -11.84 16.70 -2.42
C VAL A 192 -10.96 17.74 -1.72
N GLU A 193 -11.44 18.98 -1.57
CA GLU A 193 -10.72 20.06 -0.91
C GLU A 193 -10.43 19.73 0.56
N ARG A 194 -11.29 18.92 1.20
CA ARG A 194 -11.10 18.48 2.59
C ARG A 194 -10.01 17.41 2.74
N CYS A 195 -9.51 16.84 1.66
CA CYS A 195 -8.38 15.93 1.69
C CYS A 195 -7.04 16.68 1.83
N SER A 196 -6.99 17.99 1.60
CA SER A 196 -5.77 18.78 1.85
C SER A 196 -5.55 19.00 3.36
N PRO A 197 -4.34 18.74 3.90
CA PRO A 197 -3.98 19.00 5.29
C PRO A 197 -4.14 20.46 5.73
N GLU A 198 -4.14 21.39 4.78
CA GLU A 198 -4.36 22.82 5.04
C GLU A 198 -5.84 23.18 5.22
N HIS A 199 -6.75 22.31 4.79
CA HIS A 199 -8.17 22.56 4.92
C HIS A 199 -8.60 22.48 6.40
N PRO A 200 -9.35 23.47 6.94
CA PRO A 200 -9.73 23.49 8.37
C PRO A 200 -10.47 22.22 8.83
N ALA A 201 -11.23 21.60 7.92
CA ALA A 201 -11.96 20.36 8.17
C ALA A 201 -11.17 19.07 7.90
N TYR A 202 -9.86 19.13 7.58
CA TYR A 202 -9.06 17.95 7.21
C TYR A 202 -9.14 16.83 8.25
N ARG A 203 -9.06 17.17 9.54
CA ARG A 203 -9.13 16.19 10.65
C ARG A 203 -10.54 15.62 10.90
N GLY A 204 -11.57 16.29 10.38
CA GLY A 204 -12.97 15.90 10.53
C GLY A 204 -13.63 15.53 9.20
N ARG A 205 -12.82 15.19 8.19
CA ARG A 205 -13.33 14.76 6.89
C ARG A 205 -13.94 13.37 7.00
N ASP A 206 -15.02 13.15 6.29
CA ASP A 206 -15.62 11.83 6.18
C ASP A 206 -14.78 10.99 5.22
N ALA A 207 -14.32 9.85 5.72
CA ALA A 207 -13.58 8.87 4.96
C ALA A 207 -13.89 7.47 5.48
N VAL A 208 -13.78 6.49 4.60
CA VAL A 208 -14.03 5.09 4.87
C VAL A 208 -12.88 4.23 4.36
N GLY A 209 -12.51 3.22 5.13
CA GLY A 209 -11.58 2.18 4.75
C GLY A 209 -12.35 0.89 4.44
N ILE A 210 -12.13 0.32 3.27
CA ILE A 210 -12.70 -0.98 2.86
C ILE A 210 -11.59 -2.02 2.93
N ASP A 211 -11.10 -2.31 4.13
CA ASP A 211 -10.01 -3.25 4.33
C ASP A 211 -10.35 -4.65 3.79
N PRO A 212 -9.35 -5.41 3.31
CA PRO A 212 -9.55 -6.83 3.09
C PRO A 212 -9.78 -7.53 4.45
N SER A 213 -10.36 -8.72 4.42
CA SER A 213 -10.56 -9.52 5.64
C SER A 213 -9.22 -9.88 6.32
N GLU A 214 -9.25 -10.13 7.63
CA GLU A 214 -8.04 -10.47 8.39
C GLU A 214 -7.31 -11.70 7.84
N ILE A 215 -8.05 -12.69 7.34
CA ILE A 215 -7.44 -13.88 6.72
C ILE A 215 -6.63 -13.51 5.47
N ILE A 216 -7.09 -12.56 4.65
CA ILE A 216 -6.35 -12.07 3.49
C ILE A 216 -5.07 -11.35 3.93
N LYS A 217 -5.17 -10.47 4.93
CA LYS A 217 -4.00 -9.76 5.49
C LYS A 217 -2.95 -10.75 6.01
N ASP A 218 -3.40 -11.74 6.77
CA ASP A 218 -2.55 -12.80 7.31
C ASP A 218 -1.82 -13.58 6.21
N ARG A 219 -2.49 -13.86 5.09
CA ARG A 219 -1.88 -14.53 3.94
C ARG A 219 -0.87 -13.68 3.21
N MET A 220 -1.17 -12.40 2.96
CA MET A 220 -0.18 -11.48 2.38
C MET A 220 1.07 -11.36 3.26
N LEU A 221 0.89 -11.31 4.58
CA LEU A 221 1.99 -11.31 5.53
C LEU A 221 2.73 -12.65 5.58
N ALA A 222 2.05 -13.78 5.44
CA ALA A 222 2.66 -15.11 5.36
C ALA A 222 3.57 -15.25 4.14
N ILE A 223 3.11 -14.80 2.97
CA ILE A 223 3.91 -14.76 1.74
C ILE A 223 5.12 -13.84 1.96
N SER A 224 4.91 -12.64 2.52
CA SER A 224 5.99 -11.70 2.81
C SER A 224 7.05 -12.28 3.75
N ARG A 225 6.65 -13.08 4.76
CA ARG A 225 7.59 -13.79 5.64
C ARG A 225 8.42 -14.80 4.86
N ARG A 226 7.84 -15.54 3.91
CA ARG A 226 8.60 -16.49 3.08
C ARG A 226 9.68 -15.85 2.23
N LEU A 227 9.52 -14.57 1.85
CA LEU A 227 10.55 -13.85 1.08
C LEU A 227 11.83 -13.56 1.89
N HIS A 228 11.84 -13.78 3.22
CA HIS A 228 13.02 -13.64 4.08
C HIS A 228 13.74 -12.28 3.98
N VAL A 229 12.99 -11.22 3.68
CA VAL A 229 13.49 -9.85 3.68
C VAL A 229 12.74 -9.01 4.71
N ARG A 230 13.42 -8.00 5.24
CA ARG A 230 12.81 -6.97 6.07
C ARG A 230 12.75 -5.69 5.28
N SER A 231 11.60 -5.03 5.32
CA SER A 231 11.42 -3.69 4.76
C SER A 231 10.67 -2.82 5.76
N LEU A 232 10.77 -1.50 5.56
CA LEU A 232 9.84 -0.57 6.19
C LEU A 232 8.42 -0.84 5.68
N ASN A 233 7.42 -0.46 6.47
CA ASN A 233 6.01 -0.74 6.18
C ASN A 233 5.24 0.45 5.59
N PHE A 234 5.94 1.46 5.07
CA PHE A 234 5.34 2.61 4.39
C PHE A 234 5.98 2.78 3.02
N LEU A 235 5.23 3.28 2.03
CA LEU A 235 5.53 3.12 0.61
C LEU A 235 6.93 3.58 0.20
N SER A 236 7.32 4.78 0.57
CA SER A 236 8.64 5.32 0.24
C SER A 236 9.77 4.50 0.86
N GLY A 237 9.63 4.09 2.12
CA GLY A 237 10.62 3.27 2.80
C GLY A 237 10.67 1.84 2.29
N ALA A 238 9.52 1.21 2.06
CA ALA A 238 9.43 -0.14 1.52
C ALA A 238 10.08 -0.22 0.13
N PHE A 239 9.81 0.78 -0.72
CA PHE A 239 10.40 0.87 -2.04
C PHE A 239 11.92 1.09 -2.00
N VAL A 240 12.41 2.01 -1.17
CA VAL A 240 13.86 2.28 -1.04
C VAL A 240 14.60 1.07 -0.49
N SER A 241 14.09 0.41 0.56
CA SER A 241 14.70 -0.82 1.07
C SER A 241 14.67 -1.95 0.05
N MET A 242 13.60 -2.10 -0.73
CA MET A 242 13.55 -3.07 -1.82
C MET A 242 14.59 -2.76 -2.89
N ALA A 243 14.64 -1.52 -3.37
CA ALA A 243 15.53 -1.12 -4.46
C ALA A 243 17.00 -1.14 -4.07
N GLY A 244 17.35 -0.59 -2.90
CA GLY A 244 18.71 -0.42 -2.43
C GLY A 244 19.23 -1.62 -1.64
N ASP A 245 18.53 -2.01 -0.58
CA ASP A 245 19.05 -2.99 0.38
C ASP A 245 18.93 -4.44 -0.11
N ILE A 246 17.87 -4.73 -0.88
CA ILE A 246 17.54 -6.09 -1.31
C ILE A 246 17.99 -6.33 -2.76
N MET A 247 17.58 -5.46 -3.67
CA MET A 247 17.85 -5.62 -5.09
C MET A 247 19.21 -5.04 -5.49
N GLU A 248 19.76 -4.08 -4.73
CA GLU A 248 20.99 -3.36 -5.05
C GLU A 248 20.95 -2.73 -6.46
N GLY A 249 19.77 -2.23 -6.85
CA GLY A 249 19.54 -1.69 -8.18
C GLY A 249 19.44 -2.74 -9.29
N GLU A 250 19.61 -4.04 -9.04
CA GLU A 250 19.51 -5.07 -10.08
C GLU A 250 18.05 -5.38 -10.46
N PRO A 251 17.73 -5.62 -11.74
CA PRO A 251 16.38 -6.02 -12.13
C PRO A 251 15.97 -7.33 -11.47
N LEU A 252 14.70 -7.41 -11.05
CA LEU A 252 14.11 -8.65 -10.60
C LEU A 252 14.06 -9.63 -11.78
N LYS A 253 14.61 -10.83 -11.58
CA LYS A 253 14.55 -11.91 -12.57
C LYS A 253 13.35 -12.80 -12.27
N THR A 254 12.58 -13.16 -13.29
CA THR A 254 11.51 -14.15 -13.18
C THR A 254 11.93 -15.48 -13.76
N TYR A 255 11.33 -16.57 -13.29
CA TYR A 255 11.50 -17.91 -13.85
C TYR A 255 10.16 -18.65 -13.90
N ASN A 256 10.07 -19.61 -14.82
CA ASN A 256 8.96 -20.57 -14.88
C ASN A 256 9.41 -21.88 -14.25
N TYR A 257 8.50 -22.59 -13.59
CA TYR A 257 8.75 -23.98 -13.23
C TYR A 257 8.78 -24.81 -14.52
N GLU A 258 9.79 -25.67 -14.65
CA GLU A 258 9.85 -26.68 -15.70
C GLU A 258 8.70 -27.70 -15.58
#